data_AF-A0A096LYA6-F1
#
_entry.id   AF-A0A096LYA6-F1
#
_cell.length_a   1.000
_cell.length_b   1.000
_cell.length_c   1.000
_cell.angle_alpha   90.00
_cell.angle_beta   90.00
_cell.angle_gamma   90.00
#
_symmetry.space_group_name_H-M   'P 1'
#
loop_
_entity.id
_entity.type
_entity.pdbx_description
1 polymer ?
#
loop_
_entity_poly.entity_id
_entity_poly.type
_entity_poly.pdbx_seq_one_letter_code
_entity_poly.pdbx_strand_id
1 'polypeptide(L)'
;WSRAKADWSRVKADWSRIEADWSRIEADWSRIEADWSRAKADWSWAKADWSRAKADWSHIDMPHRAAHRPLDDAPPHLRRLGETRTNCRQNGTRGQILTSQQPQGGDHRPDWNRIKADWSRVKADWSRVKADWNRIKADWSLVKADWSRVKADWIRIKADWSWVKADWGRVKADWNRIKADWSRVKADWIRIKADWIRIKADWSRVKADWSRVKADRCRVKADWGRVRADWNWVKADWSRVKADWSRVKAD
;
A
#
# COMPACT_ATOMS: atom_id res chain seq x y z
N TRP A 1 0.87 -22.09 -10.37
CA TRP A 1 0.23 -20.96 -11.08
C TRP A 1 -0.90 -20.31 -10.29
N SER A 2 -1.88 -21.05 -9.78
CA SER A 2 -3.01 -20.45 -9.04
C SER A 2 -2.61 -19.70 -7.75
N ARG A 3 -1.62 -20.21 -7.00
CA ARG A 3 -1.10 -19.55 -5.78
C ARG A 3 -0.33 -18.27 -6.07
N ALA A 4 0.75 -18.35 -6.88
CA ALA A 4 1.48 -17.15 -7.32
C ALA A 4 0.59 -16.04 -7.90
N LYS A 5 -0.44 -16.39 -8.69
CA LYS A 5 -1.42 -15.42 -9.20
C LYS A 5 -2.24 -14.79 -8.06
N ALA A 6 -2.70 -15.59 -7.09
CA ALA A 6 -3.44 -15.11 -5.94
C ALA A 6 -2.57 -14.20 -5.04
N ASP A 7 -1.31 -14.57 -4.79
CA ASP A 7 -0.38 -13.76 -4.01
C ASP A 7 -0.12 -12.41 -4.69
N TRP A 8 0.01 -12.42 -6.02
CA TRP A 8 0.17 -11.18 -6.77
C TRP A 8 -1.08 -10.29 -6.78
N SER A 9 -2.27 -10.89 -6.81
CA SER A 9 -3.52 -10.16 -6.60
C SER A 9 -3.64 -9.55 -5.20
N ARG A 10 -3.13 -10.22 -4.15
CA ARG A 10 -3.14 -9.68 -2.79
C ARG A 10 -2.22 -8.47 -2.64
N VAL A 11 -0.98 -8.55 -3.12
CA VAL A 11 -0.05 -7.41 -3.12
C VAL A 11 -0.67 -6.20 -3.82
N LYS A 12 -1.31 -6.43 -4.97
CA LYS A 12 -1.98 -5.35 -5.71
C LYS A 12 -3.12 -4.72 -4.90
N ALA A 13 -3.93 -5.54 -4.22
CA ALA A 13 -5.03 -5.05 -3.40
C ALA A 13 -4.54 -4.25 -2.19
N ASP A 14 -3.51 -4.72 -1.50
CA ASP A 14 -2.94 -3.99 -0.37
C ASP A 14 -2.26 -2.68 -0.81
N TRP A 15 -1.65 -2.64 -2.00
CA TRP A 15 -1.15 -1.39 -2.58
C TRP A 15 -2.27 -0.36 -2.84
N SER A 16 -3.37 -0.79 -3.44
CA SER A 16 -4.53 0.08 -3.67
C SER A 16 -5.16 0.59 -2.36
N ARG A 17 -5.08 -0.17 -1.26
CA ARG A 17 -5.52 0.31 0.06
C ARG A 17 -4.61 1.40 0.61
N ILE A 18 -3.29 1.22 0.51
CA ILE A 18 -2.32 2.23 0.92
C ILE A 18 -2.53 3.54 0.15
N GLU A 19 -2.77 3.47 -1.17
CA GLU A 19 -3.09 4.65 -1.97
C GLU A 19 -4.35 5.36 -1.45
N ALA A 20 -5.41 4.60 -1.16
CA ALA A 20 -6.65 5.17 -0.63
C ALA A 20 -6.48 5.81 0.76
N ASP A 21 -5.72 5.17 1.66
CA ASP A 21 -5.46 5.71 2.99
C ASP A 21 -4.56 6.95 2.92
N TRP A 22 -3.61 7.02 1.97
CA TRP A 22 -2.85 8.24 1.70
C TRP A 22 -3.73 9.40 1.23
N SER A 23 -4.65 9.15 0.30
CA SER A 23 -5.61 10.18 -0.14
C SER A 23 -6.50 10.68 1.01
N ARG A 24 -6.85 9.80 1.97
CA ARG A 24 -7.60 10.20 3.18
C ARG A 24 -6.76 11.07 4.10
N ILE A 25 -5.51 10.69 4.35
CA ILE A 25 -4.57 11.49 5.15
C ILE A 25 -4.40 12.89 4.56
N GLU A 26 -4.24 13.00 3.24
CA GLU A 26 -4.13 14.31 2.56
C GLU A 26 -5.40 15.16 2.72
N ALA A 27 -6.58 14.53 2.60
CA ALA A 27 -7.85 15.21 2.78
C ALA A 27 -8.05 15.69 4.22
N ASP A 28 -7.71 14.85 5.21
CA ASP A 28 -7.81 15.22 6.62
C ASP A 28 -6.78 16.30 7.01
N TRP A 29 -5.58 16.27 6.44
CA TRP A 29 -4.62 17.38 6.57
C TRP A 29 -5.17 18.70 6.03
N SER A 30 -5.79 18.66 4.86
CA SER A 30 -6.43 19.84 4.26
C SER A 30 -7.56 20.39 5.15
N ARG A 31 -8.32 19.51 5.80
CA ARG A 31 -9.37 19.90 6.78
C ARG A 31 -8.79 20.53 8.03
N ILE A 32 -7.75 19.91 8.60
CA ILE A 32 -7.03 20.44 9.76
C ILE A 32 -6.51 21.85 9.48
N GLU A 33 -5.91 22.07 8.31
CA GLU A 33 -5.38 23.37 7.92
C GLU A 33 -6.48 24.43 7.77
N ALA A 34 -7.62 24.03 7.18
CA ALA A 34 -8.80 24.90 7.07
C ALA A 34 -9.39 25.24 8.44
N ASP A 35 -9.55 24.26 9.32
CA ASP A 35 -10.09 24.47 10.67
C ASP A 35 -9.12 25.28 11.54
N TRP A 36 -7.82 25.11 11.38
CA TRP A 36 -6.81 25.94 12.05
C TRP A 36 -6.89 27.40 11.58
N SER A 37 -7.10 27.60 10.27
CA SER A 37 -7.31 28.94 9.70
C SER A 37 -8.59 29.60 10.23
N ARG A 38 -9.69 28.85 10.37
CA ARG A 38 -10.94 29.34 10.98
C ARG A 38 -10.75 29.66 12.47
N ALA A 39 -10.15 28.76 13.23
CA ALA A 39 -9.86 28.96 14.65
C ALA A 39 -9.01 30.22 14.88
N LYS A 40 -8.04 30.49 14.00
CA LYS A 40 -7.22 31.71 14.05
C LYS A 40 -8.05 32.97 13.78
N ALA A 41 -8.97 32.93 12.82
CA ALA A 41 -9.89 34.04 12.53
C ALA A 41 -10.86 34.29 13.70
N ASP A 42 -11.48 33.22 14.21
CA ASP A 42 -12.39 33.28 15.36
C ASP A 42 -11.69 33.81 16.62
N TRP A 43 -10.43 33.41 16.85
CA TRP A 43 -9.65 33.95 17.96
C TRP A 43 -9.35 35.45 17.79
N SER A 44 -9.10 35.90 16.55
CA SER A 44 -8.91 37.31 16.24
C SER A 44 -10.19 38.12 16.50
N TRP A 45 -11.35 37.61 16.09
CA TRP A 45 -12.65 38.23 16.35
C TRP A 45 -12.98 38.26 17.84
N ALA A 46 -12.80 37.13 18.54
CA ALA A 46 -12.98 37.06 20.00
C ALA A 46 -12.12 38.10 20.72
N LYS A 47 -10.87 38.30 20.29
CA LYS A 47 -9.97 39.30 20.84
C LYS A 47 -10.43 40.73 20.57
N ALA A 48 -10.96 41.00 19.37
CA ALA A 48 -11.51 42.30 19.01
C ALA A 48 -12.79 42.61 19.81
N ASP A 49 -13.70 41.66 19.91
CA ASP A 49 -14.96 41.81 20.65
C ASP A 49 -14.72 41.91 22.16
N TRP A 50 -13.72 41.19 22.70
CA TRP A 50 -13.29 41.39 24.08
C TRP A 50 -12.72 42.79 24.31
N SER A 51 -11.95 43.32 23.35
CA SER A 51 -11.40 44.68 23.43
C SER A 51 -12.49 45.75 23.36
N ARG A 52 -13.53 45.55 22.52
CA ARG A 52 -14.72 46.42 22.45
C ARG A 52 -15.52 46.37 23.74
N ALA A 53 -15.84 45.18 24.23
CA ALA A 53 -16.56 45.00 25.50
C ALA A 53 -15.81 45.66 26.67
N LYS A 54 -14.48 45.53 26.69
CA LYS A 54 -13.62 46.19 27.69
C LYS A 54 -13.66 47.72 27.59
N ALA A 55 -13.64 48.27 26.38
CA ALA A 55 -13.75 49.71 26.16
C ALA A 55 -15.13 50.23 26.60
N ASP A 56 -16.20 49.57 26.19
CA ASP A 56 -17.57 49.93 26.57
C ASP A 56 -17.77 49.86 28.10
N TRP A 57 -17.16 48.88 28.77
CA TRP A 57 -17.16 48.80 30.24
C TRP A 57 -16.37 49.93 30.89
N SER A 58 -15.21 50.30 30.34
CA SER A 58 -14.39 51.41 30.86
C SER A 58 -15.06 52.78 30.74
N HIS A 59 -15.93 52.97 29.75
CA HIS A 59 -16.76 54.17 29.61
C HIS A 59 -17.84 54.29 30.70
N ILE A 60 -18.27 53.17 31.31
CA ILE A 60 -19.17 53.14 32.47
C ILE A 60 -18.45 53.38 33.79
N ASP A 61 -17.18 53.03 33.90
CA ASP A 61 -16.40 53.13 35.14
C ASP A 61 -15.86 54.55 35.40
N MET A 62 -15.80 55.39 34.36
CA MET A 62 -15.34 56.79 34.42
C MET A 62 -16.26 57.83 35.11
N PRO A 63 -17.60 57.68 35.24
CA PRO A 63 -18.45 58.64 35.97
C PRO A 63 -18.23 58.60 37.50
N HIS A 64 -17.79 57.47 38.07
CA HIS A 64 -17.58 57.37 39.52
C HIS A 64 -16.24 57.96 39.99
N ARG A 65 -15.23 58.03 39.11
CA ARG A 65 -13.91 58.59 39.47
C ARG A 65 -13.87 60.13 39.38
N ALA A 66 -14.82 60.75 38.68
CA ALA A 66 -14.93 62.20 38.56
C ALA A 66 -15.76 62.86 39.69
N ALA A 67 -16.52 62.07 40.47
CA ALA A 67 -17.43 62.58 41.51
C ALA A 67 -16.79 62.71 42.92
N HIS A 68 -15.51 62.33 43.09
CA HIS A 68 -14.75 62.56 44.33
C HIS A 68 -13.47 63.33 44.02
N ARG A 69 -13.60 64.64 43.78
CA ARG A 69 -12.48 65.58 43.94
C ARG A 69 -12.59 66.19 45.35
N PRO A 70 -11.62 65.97 46.27
CA PRO A 70 -11.68 66.55 47.60
C PRO A 70 -11.69 68.07 47.53
N LEU A 71 -12.53 68.68 48.36
CA LEU A 71 -12.69 70.11 48.53
C LEU A 71 -11.73 70.61 49.61
N ASP A 72 -10.44 70.26 49.51
CA ASP A 72 -9.42 70.65 50.47
C ASP A 72 -8.14 71.00 49.71
N ASP A 73 -7.99 72.28 49.33
CA ASP A 73 -6.70 72.95 49.15
C ASP A 73 -6.94 74.46 48.90
N ALA A 74 -7.14 75.19 50.01
CA ALA A 74 -6.93 76.64 50.06
C ALA A 74 -5.77 76.93 51.03
N PRO A 75 -4.63 77.50 50.58
CA PRO A 75 -3.51 77.81 51.47
C PRO A 75 -3.75 79.09 52.29
N PRO A 76 -3.38 79.14 53.59
CA PRO A 76 -3.55 80.33 54.41
C PRO A 76 -2.27 81.16 54.43
N HIS A 77 -2.29 82.35 53.82
CA HIS A 77 -1.63 83.54 54.34
C HIS A 77 -2.09 84.78 53.54
N LEU A 78 -2.08 85.93 54.21
CA LEU A 78 -2.58 87.25 53.79
C LEU A 78 -4.04 87.57 54.14
N ARG A 79 -4.34 87.52 55.44
CA ARG A 79 -5.28 88.47 56.06
C ARG A 79 -4.46 89.61 56.68
N ARG A 80 -4.51 90.80 56.09
CA ARG A 80 -4.23 92.06 56.81
C ARG A 80 -5.05 93.20 56.21
N LEU A 81 -6.13 93.49 56.93
CA LEU A 81 -6.73 94.80 57.25
C LEU A 81 -6.65 95.95 56.24
N GLY A 82 -7.79 96.63 56.10
CA GLY A 82 -7.83 98.09 56.18
C GLY A 82 -8.27 98.81 54.92
N GLU A 83 -9.58 99.06 54.83
CA GLU A 83 -10.23 100.31 54.43
C GLU A 83 -9.42 101.32 53.58
N THR A 84 -10.00 101.75 52.45
CA THR A 84 -10.47 103.14 52.28
C THR A 84 -11.25 103.33 50.96
N ARG A 85 -12.26 104.18 51.08
CA ARG A 85 -13.06 104.80 50.02
C ARG A 85 -12.20 105.36 48.88
N THR A 86 -12.67 105.29 47.63
CA THR A 86 -13.16 106.49 46.91
C THR A 86 -13.87 106.14 45.60
N ASN A 87 -14.99 106.85 45.45
CA ASN A 87 -15.87 107.07 44.31
C ASN A 87 -15.13 107.50 43.03
N CYS A 88 -15.54 106.99 41.86
CA CYS A 88 -15.58 107.79 40.62
C CYS A 88 -16.55 107.20 39.57
N ARG A 89 -17.21 108.13 38.89
CA ARG A 89 -18.42 108.06 38.07
C ARG A 89 -18.14 107.73 36.59
N GLN A 90 -19.18 107.18 35.95
CA GLN A 90 -19.73 107.48 34.61
C GLN A 90 -19.07 106.96 33.32
N ASN A 91 -19.92 106.23 32.58
CA ASN A 91 -20.26 106.32 31.15
C ASN A 91 -19.29 105.86 30.06
N GLY A 92 -19.81 105.04 29.13
CA GLY A 92 -19.26 104.95 27.76
C GLY A 92 -19.52 103.65 26.99
N THR A 93 -20.72 103.51 26.42
CA THR A 93 -21.05 102.98 25.07
C THR A 93 -20.28 101.83 24.38
N ARG A 94 -21.11 100.96 23.77
CA ARG A 94 -20.98 100.23 22.47
C ARG A 94 -20.08 99.00 22.40
N GLY A 95 -20.71 97.85 22.14
CA GLY A 95 -20.07 96.65 21.61
C GLY A 95 -21.08 95.52 21.43
N GLN A 96 -21.45 95.26 20.20
CA GLN A 96 -22.48 94.33 19.75
C GLN A 96 -21.92 92.90 19.61
N ILE A 97 -22.84 91.93 19.67
CA ILE A 97 -22.75 90.54 19.14
C ILE A 97 -21.97 89.54 20.01
N LEU A 98 -22.70 88.56 20.56
CA LEU A 98 -22.43 87.14 20.35
C LEU A 98 -23.70 86.36 20.75
N THR A 99 -24.37 85.83 19.74
CA THR A 99 -25.45 84.85 19.83
C THR A 99 -24.94 83.62 20.60
N SER A 100 -25.54 83.37 21.76
CA SER A 100 -25.30 82.19 22.57
C SER A 100 -25.85 80.94 21.86
N GLN A 101 -24.99 80.22 21.14
CA GLN A 101 -25.27 78.83 20.82
C GLN A 101 -25.00 77.98 22.07
N GLN A 102 -26.11 77.49 22.61
CA GLN A 102 -26.20 76.53 23.71
C GLN A 102 -25.50 75.21 23.31
N PRO A 103 -24.60 74.62 24.12
CA PRO A 103 -24.02 73.33 23.80
C PRO A 103 -25.10 72.25 23.98
N GLN A 104 -25.31 71.46 22.94
CA GLN A 104 -26.14 70.25 22.95
C GLN A 104 -25.55 69.25 23.96
N GLY A 105 -26.17 69.17 25.14
CA GLY A 105 -25.87 68.15 26.14
C GLY A 105 -26.40 66.80 25.66
N GLY A 106 -25.53 66.01 25.02
CA GLY A 106 -25.81 64.60 24.74
C GLY A 106 -25.91 63.82 26.04
N ASP A 107 -27.03 63.12 26.23
CA ASP A 107 -27.34 62.28 27.39
C ASP A 107 -26.33 61.11 27.48
N HIS A 108 -25.33 61.23 28.37
CA HIS A 108 -24.31 60.18 28.62
C HIS A 108 -24.86 59.13 29.59
N ARG A 109 -25.94 58.43 29.22
CA ARG A 109 -26.36 57.23 29.95
C ARG A 109 -25.57 56.03 29.45
N PRO A 110 -25.05 55.18 30.36
CA PRO A 110 -24.47 53.90 29.96
C PRO A 110 -25.50 53.05 29.21
N ASP A 111 -25.19 52.70 27.95
CA ASP A 111 -26.01 51.79 27.15
C ASP A 111 -25.75 50.34 27.59
N TRP A 112 -26.38 49.96 28.70
CA TRP A 112 -26.32 48.62 29.26
C TRP A 112 -26.76 47.52 28.29
N ASN A 113 -27.63 47.85 27.32
CA ASN A 113 -28.06 46.90 26.29
C ASN A 113 -26.92 46.58 25.33
N ARG A 114 -26.13 47.59 24.94
CA ARG A 114 -24.95 47.41 24.09
C ARG A 114 -23.87 46.55 24.74
N ILE A 115 -23.57 46.77 26.02
CA ILE A 115 -22.57 45.94 26.75
C ILE A 115 -23.04 44.49 26.89
N LYS A 116 -24.32 44.28 27.17
CA LYS A 116 -24.88 42.93 27.24
C LYS A 116 -24.81 42.21 25.90
N ALA A 117 -25.02 42.94 24.79
CA ALA A 117 -24.86 42.41 23.44
C ALA A 117 -23.41 42.05 23.13
N ASP A 118 -22.44 42.91 23.48
CA ASP A 118 -21.02 42.65 23.25
C ASP A 118 -20.51 41.47 24.10
N TRP A 119 -20.95 41.35 25.35
CA TRP A 119 -20.62 40.17 26.17
C TRP A 119 -21.22 38.87 25.64
N SER A 120 -22.41 38.95 25.04
CA SER A 120 -23.03 37.83 24.35
C SER A 120 -22.25 37.42 23.11
N ARG A 121 -21.68 38.38 22.35
CA ARG A 121 -20.79 38.12 21.21
C ARG A 121 -19.49 37.45 21.62
N VAL A 122 -18.81 37.96 22.65
CA VAL A 122 -17.58 37.35 23.21
C VAL A 122 -17.82 35.88 23.60
N LYS A 123 -18.95 35.59 24.25
CA LYS A 123 -19.31 34.22 24.64
C LYS A 123 -19.57 33.32 23.43
N ALA A 124 -20.21 33.85 22.38
CA ALA A 124 -20.45 33.13 21.14
C ALA A 124 -19.13 32.81 20.42
N ASP A 125 -18.23 33.77 20.30
CA ASP A 125 -16.92 33.58 19.64
C ASP A 125 -16.04 32.57 20.39
N TRP A 126 -16.00 32.63 21.73
CA TRP A 126 -15.30 31.62 22.52
C TRP A 126 -15.87 30.21 22.32
N SER A 127 -17.19 30.11 22.13
CA SER A 127 -17.84 28.84 21.84
C SER A 127 -17.46 28.31 20.46
N ARG A 128 -17.28 29.18 19.46
CA ARG A 128 -16.81 28.81 18.11
C ARG A 128 -15.35 28.34 18.13
N VAL A 129 -14.45 29.09 18.78
CA VAL A 129 -13.04 28.68 18.95
C VAL A 129 -12.94 27.30 19.59
N LYS A 130 -13.74 27.02 20.63
CA LYS A 130 -13.78 25.71 21.28
C LYS A 130 -14.29 24.60 20.34
N ALA A 131 -15.29 24.89 19.52
CA ALA A 131 -15.81 23.94 18.54
C ALA A 131 -14.77 23.60 17.47
N ASP A 132 -14.08 24.59 16.93
CA ASP A 132 -13.02 24.37 15.93
C ASP A 132 -11.83 23.61 16.51
N TRP A 133 -11.43 23.89 17.76
CA TRP A 133 -10.40 23.09 18.44
C TRP A 133 -10.78 21.62 18.59
N ASN A 134 -12.05 21.34 18.90
CA ASN A 134 -12.55 19.97 18.98
C ASN A 134 -12.54 19.27 17.62
N ARG A 135 -12.83 19.98 16.52
CA ARG A 135 -12.75 19.44 15.15
C ARG A 135 -11.32 19.08 14.77
N ILE A 136 -10.38 20.01 14.97
CA ILE A 136 -8.94 19.77 14.72
C ILE A 136 -8.45 18.52 15.49
N LYS A 137 -8.86 18.38 16.76
CA LYS A 137 -8.51 17.21 17.57
C LYS A 137 -9.10 15.91 17.03
N ALA A 138 -10.33 15.94 16.51
CA ALA A 138 -10.97 14.80 15.89
C ALA A 138 -10.26 14.41 14.59
N ASP A 139 -9.98 15.36 13.71
CA ASP A 139 -9.29 15.10 12.45
C ASP A 139 -7.87 14.58 12.68
N TRP A 140 -7.14 15.11 13.67
CA TRP A 140 -5.83 14.57 14.07
C TRP A 140 -5.90 13.09 14.49
N SER A 141 -6.99 12.70 15.15
CA SER A 141 -7.20 11.30 15.54
C SER A 141 -7.45 10.39 14.34
N LEU A 142 -8.12 10.89 13.29
CA LEU A 142 -8.33 10.19 12.02
C LEU A 142 -7.01 9.99 11.28
N VAL A 143 -6.21 11.06 11.12
CA VAL A 143 -4.88 10.99 10.49
C VAL A 143 -4.00 9.94 11.18
N LYS A 144 -4.01 9.90 12.52
CA LYS A 144 -3.23 8.91 13.28
C LYS A 144 -3.73 7.48 13.05
N ALA A 145 -5.04 7.28 12.92
CA ALA A 145 -5.62 5.97 12.63
C ALA A 145 -5.25 5.50 11.22
N ASP A 146 -5.36 6.37 10.22
CA ASP A 146 -5.00 6.04 8.84
C ASP A 146 -3.50 5.79 8.68
N TRP A 147 -2.64 6.55 9.36
CA TRP A 147 -1.20 6.25 9.39
C TRP A 147 -0.91 4.85 9.96
N SER A 148 -1.67 4.44 10.97
CA SER A 148 -1.54 3.11 11.57
C SER A 148 -1.98 2.01 10.58
N ARG A 149 -3.01 2.26 9.76
CA ARG A 149 -3.47 1.36 8.69
C ARG A 149 -2.42 1.23 7.58
N VAL A 150 -1.90 2.35 7.08
CA VAL A 150 -0.80 2.37 6.08
C VAL A 150 0.40 1.54 6.55
N LYS A 151 0.80 1.70 7.82
CA LYS A 151 1.90 0.93 8.40
C LYS A 151 1.60 -0.57 8.43
N ALA A 152 0.37 -0.96 8.79
CA ALA A 152 -0.04 -2.37 8.82
C ALA A 152 -0.04 -2.97 7.41
N ASP A 153 -0.58 -2.26 6.42
CA ASP A 153 -0.61 -2.72 5.03
C ASP A 153 0.82 -2.83 4.44
N TRP A 154 1.74 -1.93 4.79
CA TRP A 154 3.15 -2.05 4.40
C TRP A 154 3.80 -3.34 4.91
N ILE A 155 3.51 -3.73 6.15
CA ILE A 155 3.99 -4.99 6.73
C ILE A 155 3.42 -6.19 5.96
N ARG A 156 2.14 -6.16 5.59
CA ARG A 156 1.48 -7.21 4.79
C ARG A 156 2.11 -7.33 3.40
N ILE A 157 2.30 -6.22 2.69
CA ILE A 157 2.94 -6.19 1.37
C ILE A 157 4.34 -6.80 1.43
N LYS A 158 5.14 -6.44 2.46
CA LYS A 158 6.49 -7.00 2.62
C LYS A 158 6.46 -8.52 2.82
N ALA A 159 5.50 -9.02 3.59
CA ALA A 159 5.32 -10.45 3.78
C ALA A 159 4.90 -11.13 2.46
N ASP A 160 3.88 -10.62 1.78
CA ASP A 160 3.39 -11.19 0.52
C ASP A 160 4.47 -11.19 -0.58
N TRP A 161 5.30 -10.14 -0.66
CA TRP A 161 6.44 -10.09 -1.58
C TRP A 161 7.46 -11.22 -1.31
N SER A 162 7.69 -11.56 -0.04
CA SER A 162 8.58 -12.67 0.32
C SER A 162 8.03 -14.02 -0.17
N TRP A 163 6.71 -14.22 -0.09
CA TRP A 163 6.03 -15.41 -0.62
C TRP A 163 6.14 -15.49 -2.14
N VAL A 164 5.87 -14.39 -2.84
CA VAL A 164 6.00 -14.31 -4.30
C VAL A 164 7.41 -14.68 -4.76
N LYS A 165 8.44 -14.16 -4.07
CA LYS A 165 9.84 -14.48 -4.38
C LYS A 165 10.15 -15.98 -4.18
N ALA A 166 9.64 -16.59 -3.11
CA ALA A 166 9.82 -18.01 -2.85
C ALA A 166 9.11 -18.89 -3.90
N ASP A 167 7.89 -18.52 -4.30
CA ASP A 167 7.13 -19.20 -5.36
C ASP A 167 7.85 -19.13 -6.71
N TRP A 168 8.42 -17.98 -7.05
CA TRP A 168 9.25 -17.84 -8.24
C TRP A 168 10.48 -18.76 -8.22
N GLY A 169 11.12 -18.88 -7.05
CA GLY A 169 12.22 -19.83 -6.83
C GLY A 169 11.81 -21.28 -7.10
N ARG A 170 10.63 -21.70 -6.61
CA ARG A 170 10.08 -23.05 -6.85
C ARG A 170 9.81 -23.29 -8.35
N VAL A 171 9.15 -22.35 -9.02
CA VAL A 171 8.86 -22.45 -10.46
C VAL A 171 10.14 -22.62 -11.28
N LYS A 172 11.20 -21.87 -10.93
CA LYS A 172 12.50 -21.99 -11.61
C LYS A 172 13.14 -23.37 -11.39
N ALA A 173 13.04 -23.93 -10.20
CA ALA A 173 13.55 -25.27 -9.90
C ALA A 173 12.78 -26.37 -10.68
N ASP A 174 11.45 -26.29 -10.71
CA ASP A 174 10.60 -27.20 -11.47
C ASP A 174 10.92 -27.16 -12.97
N TRP A 175 11.12 -25.96 -13.52
CA TRP A 175 11.52 -25.78 -14.92
C TRP A 175 12.86 -26.49 -15.23
N ASN A 176 13.85 -26.34 -14.35
CA ASN A 176 15.14 -27.03 -14.52
C ASN A 176 14.99 -28.55 -14.46
N ARG A 177 14.12 -29.06 -13.58
CA ARG A 177 13.82 -30.50 -13.49
C ARG A 177 13.18 -31.02 -14.77
N ILE A 178 12.16 -30.32 -15.31
CA ILE A 178 11.51 -30.67 -16.58
C ILE A 178 12.54 -30.72 -17.72
N LYS A 179 13.46 -29.76 -17.79
CA LYS A 179 14.52 -29.74 -18.79
C LYS A 179 15.47 -30.94 -18.67
N ALA A 180 15.80 -31.36 -17.45
CA ALA A 180 16.63 -32.54 -17.21
C ALA A 180 15.89 -33.83 -17.60
N ASP A 181 14.61 -33.96 -17.25
CA ASP A 181 13.79 -35.12 -17.60
C ASP A 181 13.60 -35.23 -19.12
N TRP A 182 13.39 -34.11 -19.83
CA TRP A 182 13.35 -34.10 -21.30
C TRP A 182 14.66 -34.61 -21.91
N SER A 183 15.80 -34.23 -21.31
CA SER A 183 17.12 -34.67 -21.77
C SER A 183 17.31 -36.19 -21.58
N ARG A 184 16.79 -36.75 -20.48
CA ARG A 184 16.76 -38.20 -20.21
C ARG A 184 15.90 -38.94 -21.23
N VAL A 185 14.68 -38.47 -21.47
CA VAL A 185 13.76 -39.05 -22.48
C VAL A 185 14.43 -39.08 -23.86
N LYS A 186 15.13 -38.01 -24.24
CA LYS A 186 15.86 -37.97 -25.52
C LYS A 186 16.99 -39.03 -25.57
N ALA A 187 17.73 -39.22 -24.48
CA ALA A 187 18.77 -40.24 -24.40
C ALA A 187 18.19 -41.66 -24.48
N ASP A 188 17.08 -41.92 -23.80
CA ASP A 188 16.42 -43.23 -23.83
C ASP A 188 15.85 -43.55 -25.22
N TRP A 189 15.31 -42.55 -25.91
CA TRP A 189 14.90 -42.70 -27.31
C TRP A 189 16.05 -43.11 -28.24
N ILE A 190 17.25 -42.56 -28.02
CA ILE A 190 18.46 -42.94 -28.77
C ILE A 190 18.84 -44.40 -28.47
N ARG A 191 18.76 -44.83 -27.20
CA ARG A 191 19.02 -46.22 -26.80
C ARG A 191 18.04 -47.20 -27.45
N ILE A 192 16.75 -46.90 -27.38
CA ILE A 192 15.69 -47.72 -28.01
C ILE A 192 15.95 -47.90 -29.51
N LYS A 193 16.34 -46.82 -30.21
CA LYS A 193 16.71 -46.90 -31.63
C LYS A 193 17.91 -47.81 -31.87
N ALA A 194 18.94 -47.72 -31.03
CA ALA A 194 20.13 -48.59 -31.14
C ALA A 194 19.78 -50.06 -30.90
N ASP A 195 18.94 -50.35 -29.91
CA ASP A 195 18.51 -51.71 -29.60
C ASP A 195 17.64 -52.29 -30.72
N TRP A 196 16.77 -51.48 -31.34
CA TRP A 196 16.03 -51.90 -32.53
C TRP A 196 16.94 -52.32 -33.69
N ILE A 197 18.03 -51.58 -33.93
CA ILE A 197 19.03 -51.92 -34.95
C ILE A 197 19.70 -53.26 -34.61
N ARG A 198 20.07 -53.49 -33.34
CA ARG A 198 20.66 -54.76 -32.89
C ARG A 198 19.71 -55.94 -33.09
N ILE A 199 18.45 -55.81 -32.68
CA ILE A 199 17.42 -56.84 -32.86
C ILE A 199 17.26 -57.21 -34.34
N LYS A 200 17.25 -56.22 -35.24
CA LYS A 200 17.17 -56.47 -36.69
C LYS A 200 18.38 -57.23 -37.23
N ALA A 201 19.59 -56.92 -36.72
CA ALA A 201 20.81 -57.63 -37.09
C ALA A 201 20.78 -59.08 -36.59
N ASP A 202 20.37 -59.31 -35.35
CA ASP A 202 20.28 -60.66 -34.78
C ASP A 202 19.22 -61.51 -35.48
N TRP A 203 18.07 -60.93 -35.84
CA TRP A 203 17.08 -61.61 -36.67
C TRP A 203 17.64 -62.06 -38.03
N SER A 204 18.48 -61.21 -38.63
CA SER A 204 19.15 -61.54 -39.90
C SER A 204 20.14 -62.70 -39.75
N ARG A 205 20.87 -62.77 -38.62
CA ARG A 205 21.78 -63.88 -38.28
C ARG A 205 21.01 -65.18 -38.09
N VAL A 206 19.93 -65.16 -37.30
CA VAL A 206 19.07 -66.33 -37.08
C VAL A 206 18.54 -66.89 -38.40
N LYS A 207 18.12 -66.01 -39.33
CA LYS A 207 17.67 -66.44 -40.67
C LYS A 207 18.78 -67.10 -41.49
N ALA A 208 20.01 -66.61 -41.40
CA ALA A 208 21.16 -67.19 -42.06
C ALA A 208 21.52 -68.57 -41.48
N ASP A 209 21.53 -68.70 -40.16
CA ASP A 209 21.80 -69.97 -39.48
C ASP A 209 20.72 -71.02 -39.77
N TRP A 210 19.45 -70.63 -39.80
CA TRP A 210 18.37 -71.52 -40.24
C TRP A 210 18.59 -72.05 -41.67
N SER A 211 19.08 -71.20 -42.57
CA SER A 211 19.40 -71.58 -43.95
C SER A 211 20.56 -72.58 -44.00
N ARG A 212 21.58 -72.40 -43.15
CA ARG A 212 22.71 -73.35 -43.01
C ARG A 212 22.25 -74.71 -42.49
N VAL A 213 21.45 -74.73 -41.42
CA VAL A 213 20.88 -75.97 -40.86
C VAL A 213 20.08 -76.73 -41.91
N LYS A 214 19.28 -76.02 -42.72
CA LYS A 214 18.54 -76.64 -43.82
C LYS A 214 19.45 -77.26 -44.87
N ALA A 215 20.55 -76.59 -45.23
CA ALA A 215 21.53 -77.11 -46.18
C ALA A 215 22.26 -78.36 -45.64
N ASP A 216 22.67 -78.33 -44.37
CA ASP A 216 23.33 -79.46 -43.72
C ASP A 216 22.40 -80.67 -43.61
N ARG A 217 21.11 -80.45 -43.30
CA ARG A 217 20.11 -81.53 -43.33
C ARG A 217 19.99 -82.18 -44.71
N CYS A 218 20.06 -81.39 -45.79
CA CYS A 218 20.07 -81.93 -47.16
C CYS A 218 21.33 -82.75 -47.43
N ARG A 219 22.50 -82.30 -46.98
CA ARG A 219 23.78 -83.03 -47.11
C ARG A 219 23.72 -84.37 -46.38
N VAL A 220 23.32 -84.38 -45.11
CA VAL A 220 23.16 -85.61 -44.31
C VAL A 220 22.20 -86.60 -44.99
N LYS A 221 21.09 -86.11 -45.56
CA LYS A 221 20.16 -86.96 -46.31
C LYS A 221 20.81 -87.58 -47.56
N ALA A 222 21.63 -86.83 -48.28
CA ALA A 222 22.35 -87.33 -49.44
C ALA A 222 23.43 -88.36 -49.04
N ASP A 223 24.15 -88.12 -47.95
CA ASP A 223 25.17 -89.04 -47.41
C ASP A 223 24.53 -90.37 -47.02
N TRP A 224 23.37 -90.34 -46.34
CA TRP A 224 22.62 -91.55 -46.01
C TRP A 224 22.18 -92.32 -47.27
N GLY A 225 21.82 -91.60 -48.34
CA GLY A 225 21.54 -92.18 -49.65
C GLY A 225 22.74 -92.92 -50.24
N ARG A 226 23.95 -92.34 -50.14
CA ARG A 226 25.20 -92.97 -50.59
C ARG A 226 25.53 -94.22 -49.77
N VAL A 227 25.50 -94.13 -48.44
CA VAL A 227 25.72 -95.28 -47.54
C VAL A 227 24.77 -96.43 -47.86
N ARG A 228 23.50 -96.14 -48.12
CA ARG A 228 22.52 -97.16 -48.51
C ARG A 228 22.86 -97.82 -49.86
N ALA A 229 23.35 -97.05 -50.82
CA ALA A 229 23.78 -97.58 -52.11
C ALA A 229 25.01 -98.49 -51.97
N ASP A 230 26.01 -98.06 -51.19
CA ASP A 230 27.22 -98.83 -50.91
C ASP A 230 26.88 -100.16 -50.21
N TRP A 231 25.97 -100.12 -49.23
CA TRP A 231 25.47 -101.33 -48.57
C TRP A 231 24.83 -102.33 -49.55
N ASN A 232 24.02 -101.83 -50.49
CA ASN A 232 23.42 -102.68 -51.52
C ASN A 232 24.48 -103.30 -52.44
N TRP A 233 25.53 -102.54 -52.78
CA TRP A 233 26.67 -103.05 -53.54
C TRP A 233 27.41 -104.17 -52.81
N VAL A 234 27.76 -103.96 -51.54
CA VAL A 234 28.42 -104.98 -50.69
C VAL A 234 27.57 -106.26 -50.60
N LYS A 235 26.25 -106.11 -50.42
CA LYS A 235 25.34 -107.26 -50.37
C LYS A 235 25.30 -108.03 -51.70
N ALA A 236 25.31 -107.34 -52.83
CA ALA A 236 25.36 -107.95 -54.15
C ALA A 236 26.68 -108.69 -54.38
N ASP A 237 27.80 -108.07 -54.00
CA ASP A 237 29.13 -108.67 -54.13
C ASP A 237 29.28 -109.92 -53.25
N TRP A 238 28.81 -109.87 -52.00
CA TRP A 238 28.74 -111.05 -51.12
C TRP A 238 27.93 -112.19 -51.74
N SER A 239 26.82 -111.86 -52.41
CA SER A 239 25.98 -112.86 -53.09
C SER A 239 26.71 -113.52 -54.26
N ARG A 240 27.54 -112.76 -54.99
CA ARG A 240 28.42 -113.28 -56.05
C ARG A 240 29.50 -114.21 -55.50
N VAL A 241 30.23 -113.76 -54.47
CA VAL A 241 31.26 -114.59 -53.80
C VAL A 241 30.67 -115.91 -53.31
N LYS A 242 29.48 -115.89 -52.71
CA LYS A 242 28.79 -117.11 -52.26
C LYS A 242 28.43 -118.04 -53.42
N ALA A 243 28.01 -117.49 -54.56
CA ALA A 243 27.72 -118.28 -55.76
C ALA A 243 29.00 -118.92 -56.33
N ASP A 244 30.09 -118.16 -56.43
CA ASP A 244 31.38 -118.65 -56.92
C ASP A 244 31.95 -119.74 -56.02
N TRP A 245 31.89 -119.55 -54.69
CA TRP A 245 32.25 -120.59 -53.71
C TRP A 245 31.43 -121.88 -53.89
N SER A 246 30.14 -121.76 -54.21
CA SER A 246 29.27 -122.92 -54.42
C SER A 246 29.64 -123.67 -55.71
N ARG A 247 30.15 -122.98 -56.74
CA ARG A 247 30.66 -123.59 -57.97
C ARG A 247 31.96 -124.34 -57.73
N VAL A 248 32.92 -123.72 -57.04
CA VAL A 248 34.21 -124.35 -56.69
C VAL A 248 34.02 -125.63 -55.87
N LYS A 249 32.99 -125.69 -55.02
CA LYS A 249 32.65 -126.90 -54.27
C LYS A 249 31.99 -128.02 -55.09
N ALA A 250 31.46 -127.70 -56.27
CA ALA A 250 30.73 -128.65 -57.12
C ALA A 250 31.62 -129.31 -58.19
N ASP A 251 32.79 -128.74 -58.46
CA ASP A 251 33.88 -129.31 -59.28
C ASP A 251 34.77 -130.25 -58.44
#